data_AF-A0A354K4X4-F1
#
_entry.id   AF-A0A354K4X4-F1
#
_cell.length_a   1.000
_cell.length_b   1.000
_cell.length_c   1.000
_cell.angle_alpha   90.00
_cell.angle_beta   90.00
_cell.angle_gamma   90.00
#
_symmetry.space_group_name_H-M   'P 1'
#
loop_
_entity.id
_entity.type
_entity.pdbx_description
1 polymer ?
#
loop_
_entity_poly.entity_id
_entity_poly.type
_entity_poly.pdbx_seq_one_letter_code
_entity_poly.pdbx_strand_id
1 'polypeptide(L)'
;MKRTILMIAALAALMLSGCTDRADSHPDVQTAAVTGEQTAAQPAETEPAAPSETTAPAETAAPEYDIETVFPDAMFMRIIEGDVTPVEVTYGQGGEQGYLTYSSQDPAMITDFIEGFRAIQISQEITDPEEAAYTADGINDFTFRLDDGSEVAVSLDAMTRAHIEGTVYILEGTSALNDARMKIQAPADIPEIPAPLPD
;
A
#
# COMPACT_ATOMS: atom_id res chain seq x y z
N MET A 1 -5.98 -19.51 41.87
CA MET A 1 -5.50 -20.78 41.28
C MET A 1 -4.23 -20.46 40.50
N LYS A 2 -3.10 -21.07 40.88
CA LYS A 2 -1.78 -20.86 40.26
C LYS A 2 -1.63 -21.81 39.07
N ARG A 3 -1.31 -21.29 37.88
CA ARG A 3 -0.62 -22.04 36.82
C ARG A 3 0.39 -21.14 36.14
N THR A 4 1.60 -21.21 36.68
CA THR A 4 2.87 -20.81 36.07
C THR A 4 3.17 -21.76 34.90
N ILE A 5 3.42 -21.22 33.70
CA ILE A 5 4.08 -21.98 32.62
C ILE A 5 5.34 -21.21 32.24
N LEU A 6 6.46 -21.93 32.37
CA LEU A 6 7.84 -21.53 32.12
C LEU A 6 8.40 -22.53 31.11
N MET A 7 8.86 -22.08 29.95
CA MET A 7 9.76 -22.76 29.00
C MET A 7 10.53 -21.62 28.32
N ILE A 8 11.83 -21.34 28.54
CA ILE A 8 13.11 -22.08 28.46
C ILE A 8 13.51 -22.52 27.04
N ALA A 9 14.72 -22.06 26.67
CA ALA A 9 15.65 -22.41 25.59
C ALA A 9 15.51 -21.58 24.29
N ALA A 10 16.41 -20.66 23.90
CA ALA A 10 17.89 -20.66 23.75
C ALA A 10 18.40 -21.39 22.49
N LEU A 11 19.46 -20.79 21.88
CA LEU A 11 20.22 -21.13 20.65
C LEU A 11 19.59 -20.63 19.32
N ALA A 12 20.31 -20.04 18.37
CA ALA A 12 21.73 -20.16 18.04
C ALA A 12 22.34 -18.89 17.42
N ALA A 13 23.66 -18.81 17.53
CA ALA A 13 24.53 -17.76 17.03
C ALA A 13 25.16 -18.12 15.67
N LEU A 14 25.78 -17.09 15.05
CA LEU A 14 26.82 -17.09 14.01
C LEU A 14 26.43 -17.53 12.58
N MET A 15 26.70 -16.64 11.62
CA MET A 15 27.66 -16.79 10.49
C MET A 15 27.84 -15.37 9.89
N LEU A 16 29.01 -14.72 10.01
CA LEU A 16 30.11 -14.65 9.01
C LEU A 16 29.65 -14.06 7.67
N SER A 17 30.06 -12.83 7.33
CA SER A 17 31.30 -12.50 6.61
C SER A 17 31.09 -12.45 5.10
N GLY A 18 31.38 -11.29 4.51
CA GLY A 18 31.30 -11.11 3.06
C GLY A 18 31.53 -9.67 2.62
N CYS A 19 32.70 -9.12 2.91
CA CYS A 19 33.22 -7.97 2.17
C CYS A 19 33.45 -8.40 0.73
N THR A 20 32.87 -7.69 -0.23
CA THR A 20 33.39 -7.70 -1.61
C THR A 20 33.27 -6.30 -2.20
N ASP A 21 34.43 -5.65 -2.29
CA ASP A 21 34.77 -4.62 -3.27
C ASP A 21 34.14 -4.94 -4.63
N ARG A 22 33.42 -3.98 -5.21
CA ARG A 22 33.12 -4.02 -6.65
C ARG A 22 33.47 -2.68 -7.27
N ALA A 23 34.43 -2.78 -8.18
CA ALA A 23 35.15 -1.73 -8.86
C ALA A 23 34.27 -0.94 -9.84
N ASP A 24 34.66 0.33 -9.97
CA ASP A 24 34.47 1.22 -11.11
C ASP A 24 34.42 0.51 -12.46
N SER A 25 33.37 0.79 -13.23
CA SER A 25 33.32 0.61 -14.68
C SER A 25 32.24 1.52 -15.24
N HIS A 26 32.61 2.76 -15.58
CA HIS A 26 31.80 3.65 -16.41
C HIS A 26 31.88 3.20 -17.88
N PRO A 27 30.77 2.88 -18.57
CA PRO A 27 30.75 2.85 -20.02
C PRO A 27 30.40 4.22 -20.61
N ASP A 28 31.18 4.61 -21.62
CA ASP A 28 30.97 5.75 -22.51
C ASP A 28 29.56 5.76 -23.13
N VAL A 29 28.81 6.84 -22.88
CA VAL A 29 27.55 7.11 -23.57
C VAL A 29 27.86 7.75 -24.92
N GLN A 30 27.69 6.98 -26.00
CA GLN A 30 27.73 7.49 -27.37
C GLN A 30 26.45 8.24 -27.71
N THR A 31 26.65 9.47 -28.16
CA THR A 31 25.67 10.37 -28.75
C THR A 31 25.18 9.83 -30.09
N ALA A 32 23.88 9.56 -30.24
CA ALA A 32 23.25 9.35 -31.54
C ALA A 32 22.13 10.37 -31.73
N ALA A 33 22.39 11.34 -32.62
CA ALA A 33 21.39 12.26 -33.13
C ALA A 33 20.44 11.51 -34.08
N VAL A 34 19.15 11.50 -33.76
CA VAL A 34 18.09 11.08 -34.69
C VAL A 34 17.44 12.34 -35.25
N THR A 35 17.69 12.55 -36.54
CA THR A 35 17.06 13.54 -37.41
C THR A 35 16.12 12.80 -38.36
N GLY A 36 14.92 13.32 -38.59
CA GLY A 36 13.98 12.86 -39.61
C GLY A 36 12.65 12.36 -39.02
N GLU A 37 11.47 12.63 -39.56
CA GLU A 37 11.05 13.44 -40.71
C GLU A 37 9.54 13.64 -40.50
N GLN A 38 9.05 14.88 -40.49
CA GLN A 38 7.60 15.14 -40.48
C GLN A 38 7.03 14.72 -41.84
N THR A 39 6.18 13.70 -41.87
CA THR A 39 5.31 13.44 -43.01
C THR A 39 3.92 13.97 -42.72
N ALA A 40 3.46 14.81 -43.63
CA ALA A 40 2.21 15.55 -43.61
C ALA A 40 0.96 14.67 -43.75
N ALA A 41 -0.12 15.22 -43.23
CA ALA A 41 -1.49 14.71 -43.20
C ALA A 41 -2.06 14.28 -44.57
N GLN A 42 -2.87 13.22 -44.54
CA GLN A 42 -3.92 12.94 -45.53
C GLN A 42 -5.29 13.23 -44.88
N PRO A 43 -6.17 14.03 -45.51
CA PRO A 43 -7.57 14.09 -45.17
C PRO A 43 -8.41 13.19 -46.09
N ALA A 44 -9.67 13.01 -45.67
CA ALA A 44 -10.81 12.34 -46.34
C ALA A 44 -10.98 10.86 -45.93
N GLU A 45 -12.18 10.34 -45.65
CA GLU A 45 -13.53 10.71 -46.08
C GLU A 45 -14.53 10.47 -44.94
N THR A 46 -15.54 11.33 -44.82
CA THR A 46 -16.64 11.19 -43.85
C THR A 46 -17.70 10.26 -44.43
N GLU A 47 -17.78 9.04 -43.91
CA GLU A 47 -18.86 8.09 -44.17
C GLU A 47 -20.10 8.45 -43.30
N PRO A 48 -21.34 8.39 -43.83
CA PRO A 48 -22.53 8.74 -43.08
C PRO A 48 -22.86 7.69 -42.00
N ALA A 49 -23.00 8.16 -40.76
CA ALA A 49 -23.34 7.37 -39.59
C ALA A 49 -24.71 6.66 -39.72
N ALA A 50 -24.70 5.35 -39.52
CA ALA A 50 -25.90 4.56 -39.25
C ALA A 50 -26.52 4.97 -37.90
N PRO A 51 -27.85 4.83 -37.71
CA PRO A 51 -28.50 5.12 -36.44
C PRO A 51 -28.01 4.14 -35.36
N SER A 52 -27.30 4.68 -34.36
CA SER A 52 -26.91 3.93 -33.17
C SER A 52 -28.15 3.43 -32.44
N GLU A 53 -28.31 2.10 -32.37
CA GLU A 53 -29.15 1.47 -31.36
C GLU A 53 -28.58 1.81 -29.98
N THR A 54 -29.31 2.64 -29.24
CA THR A 54 -29.11 2.86 -27.80
C THR A 54 -29.41 1.54 -27.08
N THR A 55 -28.41 0.67 -27.05
CA THR A 55 -28.38 -0.44 -26.10
C THR A 55 -28.08 0.18 -24.74
N ALA A 56 -29.00 0.01 -23.78
CA ALA A 56 -28.76 0.41 -22.41
C ALA A 56 -27.41 -0.18 -21.95
N PRO A 57 -26.54 0.58 -21.26
CA PRO A 57 -25.30 0.05 -20.76
C PRO A 57 -25.63 -1.17 -19.90
N ALA A 58 -25.02 -2.31 -20.27
CA ALA A 58 -25.04 -3.48 -19.43
C ALA A 58 -24.64 -3.06 -18.02
N GLU A 59 -25.39 -3.53 -17.03
CA GLU A 59 -25.05 -3.43 -15.62
C GLU A 59 -23.64 -4.00 -15.46
N THR A 60 -22.65 -3.12 -15.44
CA THR A 60 -21.24 -3.46 -15.21
C THR A 60 -21.20 -4.08 -13.83
N ALA A 61 -20.85 -5.37 -13.77
CA ALA A 61 -20.53 -6.04 -12.52
C ALA A 61 -19.58 -5.15 -11.73
N ALA A 62 -19.82 -4.99 -10.42
CA ALA A 62 -18.96 -4.22 -9.55
C ALA A 62 -17.49 -4.63 -9.76
N PRO A 63 -16.54 -3.68 -9.76
CA PRO A 63 -15.16 -3.99 -10.08
C PRO A 63 -14.61 -5.05 -9.12
N GLU A 64 -14.02 -6.10 -9.70
CA GLU A 64 -13.02 -6.95 -9.05
C GLU A 64 -11.90 -6.02 -8.58
N TYR A 65 -11.55 -6.04 -7.29
CA TYR A 65 -10.60 -5.06 -6.77
C TYR A 65 -9.19 -5.40 -7.28
N ASP A 66 -8.54 -4.50 -8.02
CA ASP A 66 -7.17 -4.73 -8.53
C ASP A 66 -6.17 -5.06 -7.41
N ILE A 67 -6.46 -4.59 -6.19
CA ILE A 67 -5.65 -4.81 -5.00
C ILE A 67 -5.52 -6.29 -4.60
N GLU A 68 -6.38 -7.20 -5.07
CA GLU A 68 -6.25 -8.65 -4.88
C GLU A 68 -4.95 -9.21 -5.47
N THR A 69 -4.50 -8.62 -6.57
CA THR A 69 -3.21 -8.93 -7.18
C THR A 69 -2.07 -8.62 -6.22
N VAL A 70 -2.26 -7.58 -5.40
CA VAL A 70 -1.22 -7.04 -4.53
C VAL A 70 -1.24 -7.69 -3.14
N PHE A 71 -2.44 -7.98 -2.62
CA PHE A 71 -2.62 -8.55 -1.29
C PHE A 71 -3.49 -9.80 -1.37
N PRO A 72 -2.90 -10.95 -1.76
CA PRO A 72 -3.64 -12.19 -1.97
C PRO A 72 -4.06 -12.90 -0.67
N ASP A 73 -3.85 -12.28 0.49
CA ASP A 73 -4.23 -12.85 1.77
C ASP A 73 -5.76 -12.92 1.88
N ALA A 74 -6.29 -14.14 1.97
CA ALA A 74 -7.73 -14.37 2.00
C ALA A 74 -8.43 -13.74 3.22
N MET A 75 -7.73 -13.57 4.35
CA MET A 75 -8.30 -12.89 5.50
C MET A 75 -8.32 -11.37 5.30
N PHE A 76 -7.27 -10.81 4.71
CA PHE A 76 -7.28 -9.40 4.29
C PHE A 76 -8.45 -9.12 3.35
N MET A 77 -8.67 -9.99 2.35
CA MET A 77 -9.79 -9.87 1.42
C MET A 77 -11.14 -9.86 2.12
N ARG A 78 -11.37 -10.80 3.04
CA ARG A 78 -12.60 -10.82 3.84
C ARG A 78 -12.77 -9.57 4.72
N ILE A 79 -11.69 -8.96 5.19
CA ILE A 79 -11.75 -7.68 5.92
C ILE A 79 -12.19 -6.56 4.98
N ILE A 80 -11.55 -6.42 3.83
CA ILE A 80 -11.89 -5.36 2.89
C ILE A 80 -13.21 -5.61 2.15
N GLU A 81 -13.74 -6.83 2.09
CA GLU A 81 -15.10 -7.09 1.60
C GLU A 81 -16.15 -6.79 2.68
N GLY A 82 -15.73 -6.70 3.95
CA GLY A 82 -16.60 -6.45 5.11
C GLY A 82 -17.21 -7.72 5.71
N ASP A 83 -16.77 -8.90 5.27
CA ASP A 83 -17.15 -10.20 5.83
C ASP A 83 -16.60 -10.43 7.24
N VAL A 84 -15.48 -9.77 7.55
CA VAL A 84 -14.81 -9.82 8.85
C VAL A 84 -14.54 -8.40 9.31
N THR A 85 -14.91 -8.09 10.55
CA THR A 85 -14.66 -6.77 11.15
C THR A 85 -13.49 -6.86 12.14
N PRO A 86 -12.38 -6.17 11.89
CA PRO A 86 -11.29 -6.04 12.85
C PRO A 86 -11.73 -5.31 14.12
N VAL A 87 -11.07 -5.60 15.23
CA VAL A 87 -11.28 -4.90 16.51
C VAL A 87 -10.21 -3.85 16.80
N GLU A 88 -9.09 -3.89 16.07
CA GLU A 88 -8.02 -2.90 16.16
C GLU A 88 -7.32 -2.78 14.82
N VAL A 89 -6.88 -1.57 14.51
CA VAL A 89 -5.93 -1.29 13.44
C VAL A 89 -4.66 -0.70 14.04
N THR A 90 -3.52 -1.22 13.63
CA THR A 90 -2.20 -0.69 13.94
C THR A 90 -1.55 -0.20 12.66
N TYR A 91 -0.98 1.00 12.71
CA TYR A 91 -0.22 1.62 11.63
C TYR A 91 1.22 1.83 12.09
N GLY A 92 2.16 1.25 11.35
CA GLY A 92 3.60 1.38 11.53
C GLY A 92 4.22 2.21 10.40
N GLN A 93 5.17 3.08 10.74
CA GLN A 93 5.94 3.84 9.77
C GLN A 93 7.43 3.71 10.06
N GLY A 94 8.16 3.09 9.14
CA GLY A 94 9.61 2.96 9.17
C GLY A 94 10.31 3.99 8.28
N GLY A 95 11.41 4.56 8.78
CA GLY A 95 12.30 5.43 8.00
C GLY A 95 13.61 5.72 8.72
N GLU A 96 14.38 6.69 8.22
CA GLU A 96 15.70 7.06 8.79
C GLU A 96 15.64 7.48 10.27
N GLN A 97 14.47 7.90 10.74
CA GLN A 97 14.25 8.36 12.12
C GLN A 97 13.80 7.24 13.07
N GLY A 98 13.80 5.98 12.61
CA GLY A 98 13.33 4.82 13.37
C GLY A 98 11.94 4.37 12.92
N TYR A 99 11.28 3.61 13.80
CA TYR A 99 9.98 3.01 13.53
C TYR A 99 8.94 3.54 14.51
N LEU A 100 7.92 4.22 13.99
CA LEU A 100 6.80 4.76 14.76
C LEU A 100 5.60 3.83 14.62
N THR A 101 4.81 3.70 15.67
CA THR A 101 3.62 2.83 15.67
C THR A 101 2.46 3.52 16.38
N TYR A 102 1.29 3.42 15.77
CA TYR A 102 0.04 4.02 16.21
C TYR A 102 -1.04 2.93 16.16
N SER A 103 -1.91 2.85 17.15
CA SER A 103 -2.96 1.83 17.21
C SER A 103 -4.29 2.47 17.59
N SER A 104 -5.38 1.98 17.02
CA SER A 104 -6.74 2.43 17.34
C SER A 104 -7.73 1.27 17.38
N GLN A 105 -8.58 1.28 18.41
CA GLN A 105 -9.74 0.39 18.54
C GLN A 105 -11.05 1.12 18.17
N ASP A 106 -10.96 2.37 17.67
CA ASP A 106 -12.12 3.13 17.23
C ASP A 106 -12.69 2.52 15.93
N PRO A 107 -13.95 2.04 15.92
CA PRO A 107 -14.58 1.49 14.72
C PRO A 107 -14.58 2.45 13.52
N ALA A 108 -14.66 3.78 13.76
CA ALA A 108 -14.61 4.76 12.69
C ALA A 108 -13.22 4.80 12.02
N MET A 109 -12.15 4.74 12.82
CA MET A 109 -10.79 4.67 12.31
C MET A 109 -10.54 3.37 11.52
N ILE A 110 -11.01 2.23 12.04
CA ILE A 110 -10.89 0.94 11.37
C ILE A 110 -11.61 0.98 10.01
N THR A 111 -12.82 1.55 9.98
CA THR A 111 -13.58 1.73 8.74
C THR A 111 -12.84 2.63 7.75
N ASP A 112 -12.29 3.75 8.19
CA ASP A 112 -11.50 4.66 7.34
C ASP A 112 -10.32 3.94 6.66
N PHE A 113 -9.60 3.06 7.37
CA PHE A 113 -8.54 2.25 6.78
C PHE A 113 -9.07 1.24 5.76
N ILE A 114 -10.16 0.54 6.07
CA ILE A 114 -10.78 -0.43 5.16
C ILE A 114 -11.23 0.26 3.86
N GLU A 115 -11.93 1.39 3.96
CA GLU A 115 -12.33 2.19 2.80
C GLU A 115 -11.12 2.74 2.04
N GLY A 116 -10.05 3.11 2.76
CA GLY A 116 -8.78 3.51 2.16
C GLY A 116 -8.18 2.42 1.27
N PHE A 117 -8.20 1.16 1.71
CA PHE A 117 -7.74 0.03 0.89
C PHE A 117 -8.69 -0.29 -0.28
N ARG A 118 -10.01 -0.21 -0.08
CA ARG A 118 -11.01 -0.40 -1.15
C ARG A 118 -10.86 0.58 -2.31
N ALA A 119 -10.35 1.78 -2.03
CA ALA A 119 -10.17 2.83 -3.02
C ALA A 119 -8.90 2.66 -3.88
N ILE A 120 -7.99 1.77 -3.49
CA ILE A 120 -6.71 1.59 -4.19
C ILE A 120 -6.92 0.86 -5.52
N GLN A 121 -6.22 1.35 -6.55
CA GLN A 121 -6.13 0.74 -7.87
C GLN A 121 -4.67 0.62 -8.29
N ILE A 122 -4.37 -0.35 -9.15
CA ILE A 122 -3.04 -0.49 -9.74
C ILE A 122 -2.98 0.37 -11.00
N SER A 123 -2.13 1.39 -10.99
CA SER A 123 -1.93 2.23 -12.16
C SER A 123 -0.82 1.71 -13.09
N GLN A 124 0.16 0.99 -12.54
CA GLN A 124 1.32 0.47 -13.29
C GLN A 124 1.94 -0.75 -12.61
N GLU A 125 2.41 -1.70 -13.41
CA GLU A 125 3.26 -2.82 -13.00
C GLU A 125 4.68 -2.64 -13.55
N ILE A 126 5.69 -2.79 -12.70
CA ILE A 126 7.10 -2.65 -13.04
C ILE A 126 7.80 -3.97 -12.72
N THR A 127 8.26 -4.67 -13.76
CA THR A 127 8.97 -5.96 -13.67
C THR A 127 10.46 -5.86 -14.04
N ASP A 128 10.89 -4.72 -14.57
CA ASP A 128 12.30 -4.46 -14.86
C ASP A 128 13.08 -4.20 -13.56
N PRO A 129 14.14 -4.98 -13.26
CA PRO A 129 14.88 -4.83 -12.01
C PRO A 129 15.63 -3.51 -11.87
N GLU A 130 16.06 -2.89 -12.98
CA GLU A 130 16.76 -1.59 -12.94
C GLU A 130 15.78 -0.47 -12.60
N GLU A 131 14.56 -0.51 -13.16
CA GLU A 131 13.49 0.43 -12.83
C GLU A 131 12.98 0.24 -11.39
N ALA A 132 12.85 -1.01 -10.92
CA ALA A 132 12.42 -1.34 -9.56
C ALA A 132 13.42 -0.89 -8.48
N ALA A 133 14.72 -0.91 -8.77
CA ALA A 133 15.78 -0.59 -7.79
C ALA A 133 15.78 0.86 -7.31
N TYR A 134 15.16 1.79 -8.05
CA TYR A 134 15.09 3.22 -7.69
C TYR A 134 13.94 3.58 -6.73
N THR A 135 13.24 2.58 -6.19
CA THR A 135 12.05 2.79 -5.35
C THR A 135 12.31 2.36 -3.91
N ALA A 136 12.71 3.28 -3.01
CA ALA A 136 12.57 3.06 -1.56
C ALA A 136 12.87 4.33 -0.75
N ASP A 137 11.85 4.89 -0.12
CA ASP A 137 12.00 5.72 1.08
C ASP A 137 10.67 5.81 1.85
N GLY A 138 10.40 4.75 2.61
CA GLY A 138 9.42 4.73 3.70
C GLY A 138 8.53 3.49 3.70
N ILE A 139 8.70 2.63 4.71
CA ILE A 139 7.88 1.43 4.91
C ILE A 139 6.65 1.83 5.72
N ASN A 140 5.47 1.44 5.25
CA ASN A 140 4.19 1.70 5.92
C ASN A 140 3.51 0.35 6.14
N ASP A 141 3.45 -0.09 7.39
CA ASP A 141 2.83 -1.35 7.76
C ASP A 141 1.45 -1.10 8.37
N PHE A 142 0.50 -1.94 8.00
CA PHE A 142 -0.86 -1.94 8.54
C PHE A 142 -1.11 -3.31 9.13
N THR A 143 -1.68 -3.36 10.33
CA THR A 143 -2.06 -4.62 10.96
C THR A 143 -3.49 -4.51 11.45
N PHE A 144 -4.35 -5.40 10.96
CA PHE A 144 -5.71 -5.57 11.45
C PHE A 144 -5.72 -6.73 12.43
N ARG A 145 -6.14 -6.47 13.67
CA ARG A 145 -6.32 -7.52 14.68
C ARG A 145 -7.79 -7.91 14.77
N LEU A 146 -8.07 -9.21 14.77
CA LEU A 146 -9.41 -9.77 14.91
C LEU A 146 -9.76 -10.07 16.38
N ASP A 147 -11.03 -10.38 16.64
CA ASP A 147 -11.54 -10.66 17.98
C ASP A 147 -10.96 -11.96 18.59
N ASP A 148 -10.66 -12.96 17.75
CA ASP A 148 -9.99 -14.20 18.14
C ASP A 148 -8.48 -14.04 18.39
N GLY A 149 -7.95 -12.83 18.18
CA GLY A 149 -6.54 -12.48 18.37
C GLY A 149 -5.65 -12.76 17.18
N SER A 150 -6.18 -13.25 16.05
CA SER A 150 -5.43 -13.33 14.80
C SER A 150 -5.15 -11.94 14.23
N GLU A 151 -4.06 -11.84 13.45
CA GLU A 151 -3.57 -10.59 12.88
C GLU A 151 -3.34 -10.76 11.38
N VAL A 152 -3.71 -9.74 10.62
CA VAL A 152 -3.50 -9.63 9.18
C VAL A 152 -2.64 -8.40 8.93
N ALA A 153 -1.48 -8.60 8.31
CA ALA A 153 -0.52 -7.53 8.06
C ALA A 153 -0.39 -7.24 6.56
N VAL A 154 -0.33 -5.96 6.23
CA VAL A 154 -0.18 -5.43 4.87
C VAL A 154 0.91 -4.36 4.89
N SER A 155 1.78 -4.34 3.90
CA SER A 155 2.87 -3.36 3.79
C SER A 155 2.78 -2.58 2.49
N LEU A 156 3.03 -1.28 2.56
CA LEU A 156 3.12 -0.36 1.43
C LEU A 156 4.38 0.48 1.52
N ASP A 157 4.99 0.71 0.37
CA ASP A 157 6.11 1.62 0.23
C ASP A 157 5.61 3.01 -0.17
N ALA A 158 6.00 4.00 0.63
CA ALA A 158 5.60 5.40 0.50
C ALA A 158 4.08 5.60 0.27
N MET A 159 3.23 4.73 0.84
CA MET A 159 1.76 4.70 0.66
C MET A 159 1.27 4.53 -0.78
N THR A 160 2.15 4.39 -1.77
CA THR A 160 1.83 4.51 -3.20
C THR A 160 2.40 3.37 -4.02
N ARG A 161 3.06 2.42 -3.36
CA ARG A 161 3.70 1.28 -4.01
C ARG A 161 3.53 0.02 -3.17
N ALA A 162 3.55 -1.11 -3.84
CA ALA A 162 3.62 -2.42 -3.20
C ALA A 162 4.60 -3.32 -3.94
N HIS A 163 5.31 -4.15 -3.19
CA HIS A 163 6.37 -5.01 -3.69
C HIS A 163 6.01 -6.48 -3.46
N ILE A 164 5.97 -7.27 -4.54
CA ILE A 164 5.59 -8.69 -4.51
C ILE A 164 6.49 -9.46 -5.44
N GLU A 165 7.21 -10.43 -4.89
CA GLU A 165 8.03 -11.38 -5.66
C GLU A 165 9.00 -10.72 -6.68
N GLY A 166 9.44 -9.49 -6.40
CA GLY A 166 10.34 -8.72 -7.26
C GLY A 166 9.65 -7.79 -8.26
N THR A 167 8.32 -7.78 -8.30
CA THR A 167 7.49 -6.83 -9.05
C THR A 167 7.09 -5.66 -8.17
N VAL A 168 7.11 -4.45 -8.73
CA VAL A 168 6.62 -3.23 -8.07
C VAL A 168 5.33 -2.79 -8.73
N TYR A 169 4.29 -2.60 -7.93
CA TYR A 169 3.01 -2.05 -8.36
C TYR A 169 2.92 -0.59 -7.91
N ILE A 170 2.64 0.32 -8.84
CA ILE A 170 2.30 1.71 -8.54
C ILE A 170 0.80 1.79 -8.27
N LEU A 171 0.45 2.39 -7.14
CA LEU A 171 -0.90 2.47 -6.62
C LEU A 171 -1.44 3.89 -6.74
N GLU A 172 -2.67 3.99 -7.20
CA GLU A 172 -3.47 5.21 -7.15
C GLU A 172 -4.68 5.06 -6.21
N GLY A 173 -5.44 6.13 -6.00
CA GLY A 173 -6.58 6.11 -5.07
C GLY A 173 -6.20 6.08 -3.58
N THR A 174 -4.92 6.31 -3.25
CA THR A 174 -4.38 6.17 -1.88
C THR A 174 -4.68 7.36 -0.95
N SER A 175 -5.44 8.35 -1.42
CA SER A 175 -5.75 9.57 -0.64
C SER A 175 -6.53 9.26 0.64
N ALA A 176 -7.56 8.42 0.55
CA ALA A 176 -8.36 8.02 1.72
C ALA A 176 -7.51 7.27 2.77
N LEU A 177 -6.61 6.40 2.31
CA LEU A 177 -5.69 5.69 3.19
C LEU A 177 -4.68 6.66 3.85
N ASN A 178 -4.18 7.64 3.10
CA ASN A 178 -3.31 8.70 3.63
C ASN A 178 -4.03 9.61 4.64
N ASP A 179 -5.32 9.89 4.45
CA ASP A 179 -6.12 10.64 5.40
C ASP A 179 -6.34 9.85 6.70
N ALA A 180 -6.66 8.55 6.60
CA ALA A 180 -6.77 7.64 7.76
C ALA A 180 -5.45 7.60 8.55
N ARG A 181 -4.32 7.50 7.84
CA ARG A 181 -2.97 7.61 8.41
C ARG A 181 -2.77 8.91 9.19
N MET A 182 -3.11 10.05 8.60
CA MET A 182 -2.96 11.34 9.28
C MET A 182 -3.86 11.43 10.53
N LYS A 183 -5.07 10.87 10.47
CA LYS A 183 -5.99 10.82 11.61
C LYS A 183 -5.46 9.96 12.75
N ILE A 184 -4.93 8.75 12.49
CA ILE A 184 -4.41 7.86 13.55
C ILE A 184 -3.11 8.40 14.18
N GLN A 185 -2.33 9.18 13.41
CA GLN A 185 -1.13 9.85 13.90
C GLN A 185 -1.44 11.13 14.69
N ALA A 186 -2.64 11.69 14.53
CA ALA A 186 -3.03 12.88 15.26
C ALA A 186 -2.97 12.58 16.76
N PRO A 187 -2.45 13.52 17.59
CA PRO A 187 -2.49 13.34 19.02
C PRO A 187 -3.95 13.12 19.43
N ALA A 188 -4.22 12.01 20.13
CA ALA A 188 -5.53 11.78 20.71
C ALA A 188 -5.94 13.05 21.45
N ASP A 189 -7.15 13.56 21.19
CA ASP A 189 -7.67 14.75 21.86
C ASP A 189 -7.33 14.64 23.35
N ILE A 190 -6.39 15.46 23.80
CA ILE A 190 -5.97 15.47 25.19
C ILE A 190 -7.25 15.81 25.94
N PRO A 191 -7.78 14.95 26.81
CA PRO A 191 -9.02 15.25 27.51
C PRO A 191 -8.84 16.61 28.16
N GLU A 192 -9.72 17.57 27.83
CA GLU A 192 -9.67 18.89 28.43
C GLU A 192 -9.55 18.70 29.93
N ILE A 193 -8.45 19.17 30.51
CA ILE A 193 -8.29 19.18 31.95
C ILE A 193 -9.46 20.02 32.46
N PRO A 194 -10.41 19.46 33.22
CA PRO A 194 -11.57 20.22 33.68
C PRO A 194 -11.04 21.47 34.39
N ALA A 195 -11.61 22.62 34.06
CA ALA A 195 -11.22 23.88 34.68
C ALA A 195 -11.20 23.71 36.21
N PRO A 196 -10.20 24.29 36.91
CA PRO A 196 -10.16 24.19 38.36
C PRO A 196 -11.50 24.65 38.93
N LEU A 197 -12.03 23.89 39.89
CA LEU A 197 -13.26 24.27 40.60
C LEU A 197 -13.07 25.68 41.19
N PRO A 198 -14.08 26.57 41.08
CA PRO A 198 -14.01 27.87 41.74
C PRO A 198 -13.88 27.69 43.26
N ASP A 199 -13.04 28.51 43.88
CA ASP A 199 -12.80 28.55 45.34
C ASP A 199 -14.08 28.82 46.16
#